data_AF-A0A9E3LVW4-F1
#
_entry.id   AF-A0A9E3LVW4-F1
#
_cell.length_a   1.000
_cell.length_b   1.000
_cell.length_c   1.000
_cell.angle_alpha   90.00
_cell.angle_beta   90.00
_cell.angle_gamma   90.00
#
_symmetry.space_group_name_H-M   'P 1'
#
loop_
_entity.id
_entity.type
_entity.pdbx_description
1 polymer ?
#
loop_
_entity_poly.entity_id
_entity_poly.type
_entity_poly.pdbx_seq_one_letter_code
_entity_poly.pdbx_strand_id
1 'polypeptide(L)' 'MLRGGSWLLIPRNCRCANRNRNNPDNRNNNVGFRLVVLVA' A
#
# COMPACT_ATOMS: atom_id res chain seq x y z
N MET A 1 -1.90 -6.98 1.80
CA MET A 1 -2.76 -5.97 1.13
C MET A 1 -2.14 -4.60 1.27
N LEU A 2 -2.02 -3.82 0.19
CA LEU A 2 -1.30 -2.54 0.20
C LEU A 2 -2.23 -1.34 0.39
N ARG A 3 -1.71 -0.28 1.02
CA ARG A 3 -2.46 0.93 1.38
C ARG A 3 -1.59 2.19 1.26
N GLY A 4 -2.24 3.35 1.17
CA GLY A 4 -1.59 4.66 1.23
C GLY A 4 -1.14 5.25 -0.11
N GLY A 5 -1.10 4.45 -1.17
CA GLY A 5 -0.65 4.91 -2.50
C GLY A 5 0.87 5.04 -2.62
N SER A 6 1.33 5.47 -3.79
CA SER A 6 2.72 5.71 -4.14
C SER A 6 2.79 6.84 -5.18
N TRP A 7 3.98 7.34 -5.49
CA TRP A 7 4.20 8.41 -6.46
C TRP A 7 3.63 8.14 -7.86
N LEU A 8 3.42 6.87 -8.23
CA LEU A 8 2.91 6.46 -9.54
C LEU A 8 1.38 6.30 -9.58
N LEU A 9 0.66 6.51 -8.48
CA LEU A 9 -0.78 6.30 -8.41
C LEU A 9 -1.56 7.61 -8.50
N ILE A 10 -2.70 7.58 -9.20
CA ILE A 10 -3.63 8.71 -9.28
C ILE A 10 -4.28 9.01 -7.91
N PRO A 11 -4.66 10.28 -7.61
CA PRO A 11 -5.23 10.66 -6.32
C PRO A 11 -6.44 9.83 -5.87
N ARG A 12 -7.28 9.40 -6.83
CA ARG A 12 -8.45 8.53 -6.58
C ARG A 12 -8.07 7.20 -5.92
N ASN A 13 -6.86 6.70 -6.18
CA ASN A 13 -6.35 5.43 -5.65
C ASN A 13 -5.61 5.60 -4.30
N CYS A 14 -5.38 6.84 -3.84
CA CYS A 14 -4.74 7.13 -2.55
C CYS A 14 -5.75 7.23 -1.38
N ARG A 15 -7.03 6.93 -1.62
CA ARG A 15 -8.09 6.97 -0.60
C ARG A 15 -7.94 5.86 0.44
N CYS A 16 -8.32 6.13 1.69
CA CYS A 16 -8.25 5.19 2.82
C CYS A 16 -9.00 3.86 2.56
N ALA A 17 -10.10 3.94 1.82
CA ALA A 17 -10.90 2.78 1.43
C ALA A 17 -10.26 1.93 0.32
N ASN A 18 -9.25 2.44 -0.40
CA ASN A 18 -8.64 1.68 -1.47
C ASN A 18 -7.81 0.51 -0.91
N ARG A 19 -7.99 -0.67 -1.51
CA ARG A 19 -7.47 -1.95 -1.02
C ARG A 19 -6.66 -2.64 -2.10
N ASN A 20 -5.59 -1.99 -2.55
CA ASN A 20 -4.81 -2.35 -3.74
C ASN A 20 -4.48 -3.87 -3.79
N ARG A 21 -5.22 -4.62 -4.64
CA ARG A 21 -5.30 -6.10 -4.69
C ARG A 21 -4.28 -6.70 -5.65
N ASN A 22 -3.02 -6.32 -5.51
CA ASN A 22 -1.94 -6.94 -6.26
C ASN A 22 -1.74 -8.40 -5.83
N ASN A 23 -1.29 -9.24 -6.76
CA ASN A 23 -0.89 -10.62 -6.48
C ASN A 23 0.26 -10.63 -5.43
N PRO A 24 0.29 -11.54 -4.43
CA PRO A 24 1.30 -11.51 -3.36
C PRO A 24 2.75 -11.68 -3.82
N ASP A 25 2.97 -12.26 -5.01
CA ASP A 25 4.27 -12.42 -5.66
C ASP A 25 4.75 -11.14 -6.39
N ASN A 26 3.92 -10.10 -6.48
CA ASN A 26 4.25 -8.86 -7.17
C ASN A 26 5.37 -8.09 -6.44
N ARG A 27 6.53 -7.97 -7.09
CA ARG A 27 7.74 -7.29 -6.60
C ARG A 27 7.91 -5.87 -7.16
N ASN A 28 6.82 -5.17 -7.46
CA ASN A 28 6.89 -3.81 -8.00
C ASN A 28 7.67 -2.87 -7.05
N ASN A 29 8.51 -2.00 -7.61
CA ASN A 29 9.40 -1.10 -6.86
C ASN A 29 8.67 0.03 -6.13
N ASN A 30 7.36 0.15 -6.30
CA ASN A 30 6.49 1.11 -5.64
C ASN A 30 5.75 0.53 -4.43
N VAL A 31 6.14 -0.68 -3.99
CA VAL A 31 5.58 -1.39 -2.83
C VAL A 31 6.59 -1.36 -1.67
N GLY A 32 6.10 -1.09 -0.46
CA GLY A 32 6.91 -1.11 0.76
C GLY A 32 6.09 -1.55 1.98
N PHE A 33 6.73 -1.58 3.15
CA PHE A 33 6.10 -1.94 4.42
C PHE A 33 6.17 -0.78 5.42
N ARG A 34 5.22 -0.75 6.36
CA ARG A 34 5.24 0.13 7.53
C ARG A 34 5.24 -0.75 8.76
N LEU A 35 6.23 -0.57 9.63
CA LEU A 35 6.29 -1.27 10.90
C LEU A 35 5.17 -0.80 11.82
N VAL A 36 4.63 -1.71 12.61
CA VAL A 36 3.68 -1.41 13.67
C VAL A 36 4.24 -2.06 14.94
N VAL A 37 4.35 -1.26 16.00
CA VAL A 37 4.76 -1.74 17.32
C VAL A 37 3.52 -1.76 18.19
N LEU A 38 3.34 -2.85 18.94
CA LEU A 38 2.32 -2.91 19.97
C LEU A 38 2.82 -2.13 21.20
N VAL A 39 2.04 -1.15 21.64
CA VAL A 39 2.27 -0.46 22.91
C VAL A 39 1.24 -1.00 23.89
N ALA A 40 1.73 -1.54 25.01
CA ALA A 40 0.92 -2.04 26.12
C ALA A 40 0.60 -0.91 27.10
#